data_AF-A0A101ME51-F1
#
_entry.id   AF-A0A101ME51-F1
#
_cell.length_a   1.000
_cell.length_b   1.000
_cell.length_c   1.000
_cell.angle_alpha   90.00
_cell.angle_beta   90.00
_cell.angle_gamma   90.00
#
_symmetry.space_group_name_H-M   'P 1'
#
loop_
_entity.id
_entity.type
_entity.pdbx_description
1 polymer ?
#
loop_
_entity_poly.entity_id
_entity_poly.type
_entity_poly.pdbx_seq_one_letter_code
_entity_poly.pdbx_strand_id
1 'polypeptide(L)'
;MDSVGCGASSVRIYTSEPVINAMVEVGVSELFQTKMGPNEIKQNDISKDQPTLVRWYIDVRHWDEKYSDLPFLQTLTQSDQTAVKKYYQTSDKHLSLASQLLKYYYVHQATGTPWNKIEIQRTPIPENRPFYDSSLDFNVSHQAGLTIFAGTRAATAHSTSGPQGLPRVGIDIACVDEPSRRRSNRPPKTLADLATFVNVFSDVLSFRELATIKNPYATLKLARELGLRRSDPNKDNNEEVLATYGIRLFYSIWALKEAYLKMTGDGLLATWIKDLEFTNVIPPEPVRKLGFTGRPPTAHSVQNWGRPYSDVKISLRGIAVHSVRVQLVAFESDYIVATAASGPNVGAVSRQVVVNDSDHHLPGCITALDPEKEPQNVR
;
A
#
# COMPACT_ATOMS: atom_id res chain seq x y z
N MET A 1 -11.20 46.25 -13.75
CA MET A 1 -11.47 44.92 -14.34
C MET A 1 -10.31 44.05 -13.92
N ASP A 2 -10.39 43.53 -12.69
CA ASP A 2 -9.29 42.81 -12.08
C ASP A 2 -9.39 41.34 -12.47
N SER A 3 -8.33 40.86 -13.12
CA SER A 3 -8.16 39.45 -13.44
C SER A 3 -8.05 38.65 -12.15
N VAL A 4 -9.09 37.88 -11.82
CA VAL A 4 -9.00 36.83 -10.82
C VAL A 4 -8.06 35.76 -11.37
N GLY A 5 -6.83 35.72 -10.86
CA GLY A 5 -5.88 34.65 -11.15
C GLY A 5 -6.47 33.33 -10.66
N CYS A 6 -6.84 32.45 -11.59
CA CYS A 6 -7.22 31.08 -11.29
C CYS A 6 -5.95 30.33 -10.87
N GLY A 7 -5.71 30.21 -9.56
CA GLY A 7 -4.63 29.39 -9.05
C GLY A 7 -4.85 27.94 -9.48
N ALA A 8 -3.92 27.37 -10.24
CA ALA A 8 -4.00 25.98 -10.63
C ALA A 8 -3.82 25.10 -9.39
N SER A 9 -4.85 24.37 -8.98
CA SER A 9 -4.72 23.32 -7.96
C SER A 9 -3.89 22.16 -8.50
N SER A 10 -3.00 21.58 -7.69
CA SER A 10 -2.20 20.39 -8.03
C SER A 10 -2.16 19.40 -6.87
N VAL A 11 -2.50 18.13 -7.11
CA VAL A 11 -2.46 17.05 -6.10
C VAL A 11 -1.29 16.13 -6.41
N ARG A 12 -0.47 15.84 -5.40
CA ARG A 12 0.70 14.97 -5.55
C ARG A 12 0.33 13.52 -5.28
N ILE A 13 0.65 12.65 -6.24
CA ILE A 13 0.60 11.20 -6.12
C ILE A 13 2.03 10.69 -6.04
N TYR A 14 2.29 9.85 -5.04
CA TYR A 14 3.62 9.32 -4.77
C TYR A 14 3.64 7.81 -4.97
N THR A 15 4.75 7.27 -5.49
CA THR A 15 5.02 5.82 -5.46
C THR A 15 5.48 5.39 -4.07
N SER A 16 5.03 4.21 -3.62
CA SER A 16 5.49 3.63 -2.33
C SER A 16 6.66 2.66 -2.48
N GLU A 17 7.24 2.53 -3.69
CA GLU A 17 8.35 1.60 -3.94
C GLU A 17 9.70 2.30 -3.85
N PRO A 18 10.70 1.71 -3.17
CA PRO A 18 12.00 2.34 -2.95
C PRO A 18 12.90 2.40 -4.20
N VAL A 19 12.50 1.78 -5.32
CA VAL A 19 13.39 1.59 -6.50
C VAL A 19 13.00 2.48 -7.69
N ILE A 20 11.81 3.08 -7.72
CA ILE A 20 11.39 3.98 -8.81
C ILE A 20 10.91 5.30 -8.21
N ASN A 21 11.78 6.32 -8.29
CA ASN A 21 11.43 7.71 -8.02
C ASN A 21 10.48 8.22 -9.11
N ALA A 22 9.17 8.04 -8.92
CA ALA A 22 8.17 8.74 -9.72
C ALA A 22 7.20 9.45 -8.77
N MET A 23 7.39 10.77 -8.62
CA MET A 23 6.37 11.66 -8.08
C MET A 23 5.57 12.18 -9.27
N VAL A 24 4.26 11.96 -9.29
CA VAL A 24 3.39 12.52 -10.32
C VAL A 24 2.56 13.63 -9.69
N GLU A 25 2.73 14.85 -10.17
CA GLU A 25 1.94 15.99 -9.75
C GLU A 25 0.77 16.18 -10.71
N VAL A 26 -0.41 15.73 -10.30
CA VAL A 26 -1.62 15.85 -11.12
C VAL A 26 -2.10 17.30 -11.05
N GLY A 27 -1.89 18.06 -12.13
CA GLY A 27 -2.36 19.43 -12.30
C GLY A 27 -3.63 19.54 -13.16
N VAL A 28 -4.37 20.65 -13.03
CA VAL A 28 -5.55 20.96 -13.88
C VAL A 28 -5.20 20.87 -15.37
N SER A 29 -4.01 21.33 -15.79
CA SER A 29 -3.59 21.28 -17.19
C SER A 29 -3.38 19.87 -17.75
N GLU A 30 -2.98 18.89 -16.93
CA GLU A 30 -2.78 17.49 -17.37
C GLU A 30 -4.12 16.75 -17.54
N LEU A 31 -5.14 17.14 -16.76
CA LEU A 31 -6.49 16.55 -16.85
C LEU A 31 -7.27 17.01 -18.10
N PHE A 32 -6.83 18.09 -18.76
CA PHE A 32 -7.55 18.73 -19.87
C PHE A 32 -6.80 18.79 -21.21
N GLN A 33 -5.59 18.20 -21.34
CA GLN A 33 -4.92 18.12 -22.65
C GLN A 33 -5.70 17.21 -23.62
N THR A 34 -6.52 17.83 -24.47
CA THR A 34 -7.36 17.23 -25.52
C THR A 34 -6.86 17.58 -26.92
N LYS A 35 -5.54 17.64 -27.13
CA LYS A 35 -4.95 17.77 -28.47
C LYS A 35 -3.72 16.87 -28.64
N MET A 36 -3.98 15.64 -29.05
CA MET A 36 -2.99 14.83 -29.76
C MET A 36 -3.02 15.29 -31.23
N GLY A 37 -1.89 15.80 -31.72
CA GLY A 37 -1.67 15.99 -33.15
C GLY A 37 -1.64 14.63 -33.89
N PRO A 38 -1.84 14.62 -35.21
CA PRO A 38 -1.94 13.38 -35.97
C PRO A 38 -0.54 12.79 -36.17
N ASN A 39 -0.09 12.01 -35.19
CA ASN A 39 0.90 10.97 -35.41
C ASN A 39 0.39 9.73 -34.69
N GLU A 40 -0.07 8.76 -35.48
CA GLU A 40 -0.45 7.42 -35.05
C GLU A 40 0.68 6.81 -34.21
N ILE A 41 0.52 6.83 -32.88
CA ILE A 41 1.26 5.92 -32.00
C ILE A 41 0.64 4.55 -32.25
N LYS A 42 1.36 3.72 -33.00
CA LYS A 42 0.99 2.32 -33.21
C LYS A 42 0.70 1.66 -31.86
N GLN A 43 -0.52 1.15 -31.74
CA GLN A 43 -1.11 0.56 -30.55
C GLN A 43 -0.55 -0.84 -30.21
N ASN A 44 0.75 -1.05 -30.42
CA ASN A 44 1.47 -2.30 -30.20
C ASN A 44 2.81 -1.99 -29.51
N ASP A 45 2.85 -1.97 -28.18
CA ASP A 45 3.99 -2.43 -27.34
C ASP A 45 3.92 -2.03 -25.85
N ILE A 46 2.94 -1.23 -25.41
CA ILE A 46 2.85 -0.78 -23.99
C ILE A 46 2.56 -1.94 -23.01
N SER A 47 2.22 -3.14 -23.49
CA SER A 47 1.78 -4.28 -22.66
C SER A 47 2.90 -5.18 -22.11
N LYS A 48 4.16 -5.05 -22.53
CA LYS A 48 5.22 -5.99 -22.12
C LYS A 48 6.07 -5.53 -20.92
N ASP A 49 6.14 -4.24 -20.65
CA ASP A 49 7.11 -3.67 -19.68
C ASP A 49 6.47 -2.99 -18.46
N GLN A 50 5.14 -2.98 -18.30
CA GLN A 50 4.51 -2.38 -17.13
C GLN A 50 4.62 -3.30 -15.89
N PRO A 51 4.95 -2.75 -14.70
CA PRO A 51 4.98 -3.52 -13.47
C PRO A 51 3.60 -4.13 -13.21
N THR A 52 3.57 -5.42 -12.91
CA THR A 52 2.31 -6.13 -12.70
C THR A 52 1.58 -5.63 -11.45
N LEU A 53 2.27 -4.98 -10.51
CA LEU A 53 1.70 -4.40 -9.29
C LEU A 53 2.20 -2.96 -9.12
N VAL A 54 1.27 -2.00 -9.00
CA VAL A 54 1.57 -0.62 -8.64
C VAL A 54 1.09 -0.31 -7.23
N ARG A 55 1.79 0.59 -6.54
CA ARG A 55 1.39 1.11 -5.23
C ARG A 55 1.60 2.60 -5.14
N TRP A 56 0.54 3.31 -4.78
CA TRP A 56 0.52 4.76 -4.71
C TRP A 56 -0.07 5.26 -3.40
N TYR A 57 0.23 6.51 -3.06
CA TYR A 57 -0.43 7.18 -1.95
C TYR A 57 -0.62 8.68 -2.19
N ILE A 58 -1.58 9.24 -1.45
CA ILE A 58 -1.82 10.66 -1.30
C ILE A 58 -1.79 10.96 0.20
N ASP A 59 -0.98 11.94 0.59
CA ASP A 59 -0.97 12.52 1.93
C ASP A 59 -1.89 13.74 1.97
N VAL A 60 -2.94 13.64 2.77
CA VAL A 60 -3.97 14.68 2.93
C VAL A 60 -3.84 15.47 4.22
N ARG A 61 -2.82 15.20 5.06
CA ARG A 61 -2.67 15.82 6.39
C ARG A 61 -2.58 17.35 6.35
N HIS A 62 -2.06 17.90 5.26
CA HIS A 62 -1.88 19.35 5.08
C HIS A 62 -2.84 19.95 4.03
N TRP A 63 -3.91 19.24 3.67
CA TRP A 63 -4.84 19.75 2.67
C TRP A 63 -5.64 20.96 3.16
N ASP A 64 -6.03 21.00 4.44
CA ASP A 64 -6.73 22.15 5.02
C ASP A 64 -5.87 23.44 5.03
N GLU A 65 -4.54 23.28 5.05
CA GLU A 65 -3.59 24.41 4.96
C GLU A 65 -3.41 24.88 3.51
N LYS A 66 -3.56 23.98 2.54
CA LYS A 66 -3.22 24.20 1.13
C LYS A 66 -4.44 24.59 0.28
N TYR A 67 -5.64 24.14 0.64
CA TYR A 67 -6.86 24.34 -0.15
C TYR A 67 -7.99 24.86 0.72
N SER A 68 -8.74 25.84 0.20
CA SER A 68 -9.99 26.31 0.81
C SER A 68 -11.16 25.35 0.62
N ASP A 69 -11.07 24.47 -0.39
CA ASP A 69 -12.12 23.57 -0.85
C ASP A 69 -11.57 22.17 -1.16
N LEU A 70 -12.45 21.25 -1.55
CA LEU A 70 -12.08 19.90 -2.00
C LEU A 70 -11.43 19.96 -3.41
N PRO A 71 -10.10 19.76 -3.55
CA PRO A 71 -9.43 19.93 -4.83
C PRO A 71 -9.86 18.87 -5.86
N PHE A 72 -10.07 19.28 -7.10
CA PHE A 72 -10.45 18.41 -8.23
C PHE A 72 -11.77 17.66 -8.09
N LEU A 73 -12.59 17.97 -7.08
CA LEU A 73 -13.87 17.29 -6.88
C LEU A 73 -14.77 17.34 -8.13
N GLN A 74 -14.80 18.48 -8.81
CA GLN A 74 -15.57 18.72 -10.03
C GLN A 74 -15.14 17.86 -11.23
N THR A 75 -13.99 17.18 -11.14
CA THR A 75 -13.47 16.29 -12.20
C THR A 75 -14.05 14.87 -12.08
N LEU A 76 -14.71 14.54 -10.97
CA LEU A 76 -15.36 13.25 -10.75
C LEU A 76 -16.80 13.26 -11.28
N THR A 77 -17.38 12.08 -11.50
CA THR A 77 -18.81 11.95 -11.80
C THR A 77 -19.67 12.54 -10.68
N GLN A 78 -20.91 12.96 -11.01
CA GLN A 78 -21.83 13.53 -10.00
C GLN A 78 -22.13 12.56 -8.85
N SER A 79 -22.17 11.26 -9.15
CA SER A 79 -22.33 10.19 -8.16
C SER A 79 -21.15 10.17 -7.19
N ASP A 80 -19.92 10.16 -7.71
CA ASP A 80 -18.71 10.14 -6.89
C ASP A 80 -18.51 11.45 -6.09
N GLN A 81 -18.88 12.59 -6.67
CA GLN A 81 -18.90 13.87 -5.95
C GLN A 81 -19.84 13.81 -4.74
N THR A 82 -21.03 13.27 -4.93
CA THR A 82 -22.01 13.09 -3.85
C THR A 82 -21.47 12.14 -2.78
N ALA A 83 -20.82 11.05 -3.20
CA ALA A 83 -20.22 10.08 -2.30
C ALA A 83 -19.09 10.66 -1.44
N VAL A 84 -18.31 11.62 -1.97
CA VAL A 84 -17.28 12.36 -1.22
C VAL A 84 -17.92 13.36 -0.27
N LYS A 85 -18.93 14.12 -0.73
CA LYS A 85 -19.56 15.20 0.07
C LYS A 85 -20.42 14.68 1.23
N LYS A 86 -20.84 13.42 1.23
CA LYS A 86 -21.73 12.85 2.26
C LYS A 86 -21.11 12.80 3.66
N TYR A 87 -19.78 12.79 3.76
CA TYR A 87 -19.11 12.71 5.06
C TYR A 87 -19.28 14.02 5.83
N TYR A 88 -19.44 13.92 7.15
CA TYR A 88 -19.57 15.10 8.00
C TYR A 88 -18.21 15.79 8.21
N GLN A 89 -17.20 15.02 8.60
CA GLN A 89 -15.85 15.55 8.89
C GLN A 89 -15.08 15.86 7.60
N THR A 90 -14.42 17.01 7.56
CA THR A 90 -13.58 17.42 6.41
C THR A 90 -12.44 16.44 6.16
N SER A 91 -11.81 15.92 7.21
CA SER A 91 -10.79 14.87 7.11
C SER A 91 -11.28 13.65 6.34
N ASP A 92 -12.51 13.20 6.59
CA ASP A 92 -13.10 12.05 5.90
C ASP A 92 -13.43 12.39 4.44
N LYS A 93 -13.89 13.62 4.16
CA LYS A 93 -14.06 14.11 2.79
C LYS A 93 -12.74 14.09 2.03
N HIS A 94 -11.63 14.50 2.65
CA HIS A 94 -10.30 14.48 2.05
C HIS A 94 -9.82 13.05 1.75
N LEU A 95 -9.94 12.13 2.71
CA LEU A 95 -9.58 10.72 2.51
C LEU A 95 -10.44 10.08 1.40
N SER A 96 -11.74 10.39 1.38
CA SER A 96 -12.66 9.91 0.35
C SER A 96 -12.31 10.46 -1.04
N LEU A 97 -12.02 11.76 -1.14
CA LEU A 97 -11.61 12.40 -2.39
C LEU A 97 -10.30 11.80 -2.91
N ALA A 98 -9.27 11.69 -2.06
CA ALA A 98 -7.99 11.08 -2.42
C ALA A 98 -8.17 9.63 -2.90
N SER A 99 -9.08 8.87 -2.29
CA SER A 99 -9.43 7.51 -2.70
C SER A 99 -10.02 7.50 -4.12
N GLN A 100 -10.92 8.43 -4.44
CA GLN A 100 -11.47 8.54 -5.79
C GLN A 100 -10.42 8.94 -6.81
N LEU A 101 -9.60 9.95 -6.52
CA LEU A 101 -8.55 10.42 -7.41
C LEU A 101 -7.54 9.32 -7.75
N LEU A 102 -7.09 8.53 -6.78
CA LEU A 102 -6.18 7.40 -7.02
C LEU A 102 -6.78 6.35 -7.94
N LYS A 103 -8.07 6.02 -7.77
CA LYS A 103 -8.75 5.04 -8.63
C LYS A 103 -8.95 5.56 -10.05
N TYR A 104 -9.40 6.80 -10.22
CA TYR A 104 -9.54 7.43 -11.54
C TYR A 104 -8.19 7.51 -12.24
N TYR A 105 -7.15 7.94 -11.52
CA TYR A 105 -5.79 8.00 -12.05
C TYR A 105 -5.29 6.62 -12.49
N TYR A 106 -5.51 5.57 -11.69
CA TYR A 106 -5.12 4.21 -12.08
C TYR A 106 -5.83 3.73 -13.34
N VAL A 107 -7.16 3.89 -13.42
CA VAL A 107 -7.93 3.48 -14.60
C VAL A 107 -7.45 4.26 -15.82
N HIS A 108 -7.33 5.59 -15.72
CA HIS A 108 -6.84 6.42 -16.81
C HIS A 108 -5.46 5.96 -17.33
N GLN A 109 -4.51 5.75 -16.42
CA GLN A 109 -3.15 5.33 -16.74
C GLN A 109 -3.08 3.91 -17.30
N ALA A 110 -3.88 2.98 -16.76
CA ALA A 110 -3.84 1.58 -17.14
C ALA A 110 -4.60 1.29 -18.44
N THR A 111 -5.72 1.96 -18.72
CA THR A 111 -6.56 1.65 -19.89
C THR A 111 -6.49 2.70 -20.99
N GLY A 112 -5.99 3.91 -20.69
CA GLY A 112 -6.09 5.05 -21.59
C GLY A 112 -7.51 5.63 -21.69
N THR A 113 -8.47 5.15 -20.87
CA THR A 113 -9.83 5.70 -20.83
C THR A 113 -9.76 7.18 -20.45
N PRO A 114 -10.34 8.11 -21.25
CA PRO A 114 -10.37 9.52 -20.90
C PRO A 114 -10.97 9.75 -19.51
N TRP A 115 -10.37 10.64 -18.71
CA TRP A 115 -10.75 10.85 -17.30
C TRP A 115 -12.26 11.06 -17.10
N ASN A 116 -12.89 11.87 -17.96
CA ASN A 116 -14.32 12.18 -17.90
C ASN A 116 -15.26 11.04 -18.36
N LYS A 117 -14.71 9.92 -18.82
CA LYS A 117 -15.44 8.70 -19.21
C LYS A 117 -15.21 7.55 -18.22
N ILE A 118 -14.50 7.79 -17.12
CA ILE A 118 -14.25 6.77 -16.10
C ILE A 118 -15.49 6.62 -15.22
N GLU A 119 -16.03 5.40 -15.19
CA GLU A 119 -17.14 5.02 -14.32
C GLU A 119 -16.71 3.84 -13.46
N ILE A 120 -16.44 4.09 -12.18
CA ILE A 120 -16.07 3.04 -11.23
C ILE A 120 -17.35 2.43 -10.67
N GLN A 121 -17.46 1.11 -10.81
CA GLN A 121 -18.58 0.31 -10.31
C GLN A 121 -18.24 -0.34 -8.97
N ARG A 122 -19.22 -0.99 -8.34
CA ARG A 122 -19.04 -1.76 -7.11
C ARG A 122 -19.64 -3.14 -7.24
N THR A 123 -18.94 -4.15 -6.72
CA THR A 123 -19.50 -5.50 -6.63
C THR A 123 -20.70 -5.52 -5.68
N PRO A 124 -21.62 -6.50 -5.81
CA PRO A 124 -22.73 -6.64 -4.88
C PRO A 124 -22.28 -6.77 -3.42
N ILE A 125 -23.17 -6.42 -2.49
CA ILE A 125 -23.01 -6.72 -1.06
C ILE A 125 -22.92 -8.25 -0.88
N PRO A 126 -22.05 -8.77 -0.01
CA PRO A 126 -21.30 -8.07 1.05
C PRO A 126 -19.97 -7.44 0.62
N GLU A 127 -19.41 -7.79 -0.54
CA GLU A 127 -18.07 -7.36 -0.93
C GLU A 127 -18.00 -5.85 -1.18
N ASN A 128 -18.98 -5.29 -1.90
CA ASN A 128 -19.11 -3.85 -2.18
C ASN A 128 -17.79 -3.19 -2.68
N ARG A 129 -16.95 -3.96 -3.37
CA ARG A 129 -15.59 -3.57 -3.74
C ARG A 129 -15.60 -2.78 -5.03
N PRO A 130 -14.86 -1.65 -5.11
CA PRO A 130 -14.78 -0.89 -6.34
C PRO A 130 -14.05 -1.68 -7.44
N PHE A 131 -14.59 -1.69 -8.65
CA PHE A 131 -13.97 -2.27 -9.84
C PHE A 131 -14.26 -1.41 -11.07
N TYR A 132 -13.52 -1.63 -12.17
CA TYR A 132 -13.72 -0.90 -13.43
C TYR A 132 -14.12 -1.87 -14.55
N ASP A 133 -13.24 -2.82 -14.88
CA ASP A 133 -13.48 -3.89 -15.83
C ASP A 133 -12.77 -5.17 -15.36
N SER A 134 -12.79 -6.23 -16.18
CA SER A 134 -12.14 -7.51 -15.87
C SER A 134 -10.63 -7.53 -16.10
N SER A 135 -10.07 -6.46 -16.70
CA SER A 135 -8.64 -6.35 -17.01
C SER A 135 -7.83 -5.79 -15.85
N LEU A 136 -8.49 -5.15 -14.88
CA LEU A 136 -7.87 -4.51 -13.74
C LEU A 136 -8.40 -5.07 -12.42
N ASP A 137 -7.50 -5.19 -11.45
CA ASP A 137 -7.86 -5.41 -10.06
C ASP A 137 -7.14 -4.38 -9.19
N PHE A 138 -7.85 -3.75 -8.26
CA PHE A 138 -7.26 -2.74 -7.39
C PHE A 138 -7.94 -2.68 -6.03
N ASN A 139 -7.24 -2.09 -5.08
CA ASN A 139 -7.76 -1.87 -3.74
C ASN A 139 -7.19 -0.58 -3.15
N VAL A 140 -7.95 0.01 -2.23
CA VAL A 140 -7.62 1.29 -1.60
C VAL A 140 -7.87 1.18 -0.10
N SER A 141 -6.99 1.77 0.70
CA SER A 141 -7.19 1.92 2.15
C SER A 141 -6.79 3.32 2.57
N HIS A 142 -7.33 3.78 3.70
CA HIS A 142 -7.01 5.11 4.21
C HIS A 142 -7.13 5.16 5.73
N GLN A 143 -6.22 5.84 6.40
CA GLN A 143 -6.29 6.10 7.83
C GLN A 143 -5.48 7.34 8.19
N ALA A 144 -5.99 8.13 9.13
CA ALA A 144 -5.26 9.22 9.80
C ALA A 144 -4.47 10.13 8.84
N GLY A 145 -5.11 10.58 7.75
CA GLY A 145 -4.53 11.54 6.80
C GLY A 145 -3.73 10.94 5.65
N LEU A 146 -3.66 9.62 5.51
CA LEU A 146 -3.06 8.95 4.36
C LEU A 146 -4.09 8.09 3.64
N THR A 147 -4.09 8.19 2.31
CA THR A 147 -4.81 7.26 1.43
C THR A 147 -3.80 6.52 0.57
N ILE A 148 -3.86 5.19 0.60
CA ILE A 148 -2.97 4.29 -0.15
C ILE A 148 -3.76 3.44 -1.14
N PHE A 149 -3.11 3.05 -2.22
CA PHE A 149 -3.70 2.33 -3.34
C PHE A 149 -2.76 1.23 -3.81
N ALA A 150 -3.31 0.08 -4.20
CA ALA A 150 -2.61 -0.95 -4.95
C ALA A 150 -3.43 -1.36 -6.17
N GLY A 151 -2.77 -1.55 -7.31
CA GLY A 151 -3.41 -1.98 -8.55
C GLY A 151 -2.58 -3.04 -9.27
N THR A 152 -3.24 -4.00 -9.89
CA THR A 152 -2.65 -5.01 -10.76
C THR A 152 -3.46 -5.14 -12.04
N ARG A 153 -2.80 -5.61 -13.10
CA ARG A 153 -3.43 -5.90 -14.39
C ARG A 153 -3.57 -7.40 -14.55
N ALA A 154 -4.70 -7.86 -15.06
CA ALA A 154 -4.81 -9.21 -15.59
C ALA A 154 -3.90 -9.31 -16.82
N ALA A 155 -3.04 -10.34 -16.85
CA ALA A 155 -2.33 -10.67 -18.08
C ALA A 155 -3.40 -10.95 -19.16
N THR A 156 -3.29 -10.30 -20.32
CA THR A 156 -4.17 -10.56 -21.46
C THR A 156 -4.27 -12.06 -21.67
N ALA A 157 -5.50 -12.56 -21.85
CA ALA A 157 -5.93 -13.97 -21.83
C ALA A 157 -5.25 -14.93 -22.84
N HIS A 158 -4.07 -14.60 -23.36
CA HIS A 158 -3.29 -15.40 -24.30
C HIS A 158 -2.28 -16.34 -23.64
N SER A 159 -2.13 -16.34 -22.30
CA SER A 159 -1.03 -17.06 -21.64
C SER A 159 -1.39 -17.89 -20.39
N THR A 160 -2.66 -18.23 -20.13
CA THR A 160 -2.98 -19.12 -19.00
C THR A 160 -4.02 -20.18 -19.36
N SER A 161 -3.59 -21.22 -20.08
CA SER A 161 -4.29 -22.50 -20.20
C SER A 161 -4.12 -23.37 -18.94
N GLY A 162 -4.23 -22.76 -17.75
CA GLY A 162 -4.05 -23.42 -16.47
C GLY A 162 -5.01 -22.91 -15.40
N PRO A 163 -5.24 -23.66 -14.31
CA PRO A 163 -6.24 -23.35 -13.27
C PRO A 163 -5.89 -22.15 -12.37
N GLN A 164 -5.00 -21.25 -12.78
CA GLN A 164 -4.64 -20.06 -11.99
C GLN A 164 -5.67 -18.95 -12.24
N GLY A 165 -6.32 -18.50 -11.17
CA GLY A 165 -7.28 -17.39 -11.22
C GLY A 165 -6.64 -16.05 -11.61
N LEU A 166 -7.49 -15.06 -11.91
CA LEU A 166 -7.06 -13.69 -12.21
C LEU A 166 -6.25 -13.09 -11.04
N PRO A 167 -5.27 -12.22 -11.30
CA PRO A 167 -4.52 -11.57 -10.24
C PRO A 167 -5.44 -10.71 -9.37
N ARG A 168 -5.28 -10.81 -8.06
CA ARG A 168 -6.05 -10.07 -7.06
C ARG A 168 -5.11 -9.36 -6.11
N VAL A 169 -5.46 -8.15 -5.68
CA VAL A 169 -4.70 -7.35 -4.73
C VAL A 169 -5.60 -6.74 -3.64
N GLY A 170 -5.10 -6.76 -2.42
CA GLY A 170 -5.64 -6.04 -1.28
C GLY A 170 -4.55 -5.24 -0.59
N ILE A 171 -4.89 -4.06 -0.06
CA ILE A 171 -3.95 -3.20 0.65
C ILE A 171 -4.61 -2.64 1.90
N ASP A 172 -3.85 -2.53 2.98
CA ASP A 172 -4.31 -1.90 4.20
C ASP A 172 -3.24 -1.03 4.86
N ILE A 173 -3.70 0.03 5.54
CA ILE A 173 -2.87 0.93 6.33
C ILE A 173 -3.37 0.94 7.76
N ALA A 174 -2.45 0.74 8.70
CA ALA A 174 -2.70 0.81 10.12
C ALA A 174 -1.85 1.91 10.76
N CYS A 175 -2.49 2.86 11.46
CA CYS A 175 -1.80 3.86 12.28
C CYS A 175 -1.59 3.32 13.71
N VAL A 176 -0.33 3.17 14.13
CA VAL A 176 0.02 2.57 15.44
C VAL A 176 -0.27 3.49 16.63
N ASP A 177 -0.38 4.80 16.36
CA ASP A 177 -0.65 5.83 17.37
C ASP A 177 -2.14 6.15 17.53
N GLU A 178 -3.03 5.38 16.89
CA GLU A 178 -4.48 5.52 16.99
C GLU A 178 -5.00 5.63 18.45
N PRO A 179 -4.52 4.85 19.44
CA PRO A 179 -4.98 4.97 20.83
C PRO A 179 -4.74 6.38 21.40
N SER A 180 -3.54 6.92 21.16
CA SER A 180 -3.16 8.28 21.58
C SER A 180 -4.00 9.36 20.91
N ARG A 181 -4.44 9.14 19.67
CA ARG A 181 -5.27 10.09 18.89
C ARG A 181 -6.72 10.18 19.37
N ARG A 182 -7.25 9.13 20.02
CA ARG A 182 -8.61 9.14 20.58
C ARG A 182 -8.75 9.89 21.92
N ARG A 183 -7.70 10.58 22.39
CA ARG A 183 -7.65 11.44 23.60
C ARG A 183 -7.99 10.77 24.94
N SER A 184 -8.58 9.56 24.96
CA SER A 184 -9.00 8.85 26.17
C SER A 184 -8.14 7.65 26.55
N ASN A 185 -7.32 7.10 25.64
CA ASN A 185 -6.49 5.92 25.92
C ASN A 185 -5.00 6.21 25.73
N ARG A 186 -4.20 5.92 26.75
CA ARG A 186 -2.73 5.89 26.61
C ARG A 186 -2.33 4.57 25.92
N PRO A 187 -1.31 4.57 25.06
CA PRO A 187 -0.81 3.33 24.50
C PRO A 187 -0.31 2.42 25.63
N PRO A 188 -0.50 1.09 25.53
CA PRO A 188 -0.01 0.14 26.52
C PRO A 188 1.49 0.29 26.80
N LYS A 189 1.84 0.39 28.08
CA LYS A 189 3.22 0.51 28.55
C LYS A 189 3.75 -0.72 29.27
N THR A 190 2.85 -1.63 29.65
CA THR A 190 3.19 -2.91 30.28
C THR A 190 2.67 -4.05 29.42
N LEU A 191 3.17 -5.28 29.65
CA LEU A 191 2.65 -6.46 28.96
C LEU A 191 1.22 -6.79 29.39
N ALA A 192 0.85 -6.46 30.63
CA ALA A 192 -0.51 -6.61 31.13
C ALA A 192 -1.51 -5.67 30.43
N ASP A 193 -1.13 -4.40 30.24
CA ASP A 193 -1.93 -3.44 29.48
C ASP A 193 -2.09 -3.89 28.02
N LEU A 194 -1.00 -4.37 27.42
CA LEU A 194 -1.01 -4.89 26.06
C LEU A 194 -1.95 -6.09 25.95
N ALA A 195 -1.88 -7.03 26.89
CA ALA A 195 -2.76 -8.19 26.89
C ALA A 195 -4.23 -7.80 27.01
N THR A 196 -4.55 -6.83 27.87
CA THR A 196 -5.91 -6.29 28.04
C THR A 196 -6.40 -5.64 26.75
N PHE A 197 -5.56 -4.81 26.12
CA PHE A 197 -5.87 -4.16 24.84
C PHE A 197 -6.19 -5.19 23.73
N VAL A 198 -5.34 -6.21 23.58
CA VAL A 198 -5.44 -7.17 22.48
C VAL A 198 -6.59 -8.17 22.68
N ASN A 199 -7.00 -8.45 23.92
CA ASN A 199 -8.12 -9.36 24.22
C ASN A 199 -9.45 -8.96 23.57
N VAL A 200 -9.64 -7.66 23.32
CA VAL A 200 -10.83 -7.13 22.64
C VAL A 200 -10.96 -7.67 21.21
N PHE A 201 -9.86 -8.14 20.61
CA PHE A 201 -9.81 -8.62 19.22
C PHE A 201 -9.77 -10.16 19.13
N SER A 202 -10.20 -10.87 20.18
CA SER A 202 -10.12 -12.34 20.25
C SER A 202 -11.07 -13.09 19.31
N ASP A 203 -12.04 -12.40 18.70
CA ASP A 203 -12.90 -12.94 17.64
C ASP A 203 -12.25 -12.86 16.25
N VAL A 204 -11.22 -12.01 16.08
CA VAL A 204 -10.51 -11.77 14.82
C VAL A 204 -9.15 -12.46 14.80
N LEU A 205 -8.45 -12.44 15.93
CA LEU A 205 -7.11 -13.00 16.07
C LEU A 205 -7.17 -14.45 16.56
N SER A 206 -6.33 -15.30 15.99
CA SER A 206 -6.15 -16.67 16.44
C SER A 206 -5.53 -16.72 17.84
N PHE A 207 -5.66 -17.87 18.51
CA PHE A 207 -5.00 -18.09 19.81
C PHE A 207 -3.48 -17.87 19.72
N ARG A 208 -2.86 -18.31 18.62
CA ARG A 208 -1.42 -18.19 18.42
C ARG A 208 -0.98 -16.74 18.19
N GLU A 209 -1.71 -15.99 17.38
CA GLU A 209 -1.45 -14.56 17.16
C GLU A 209 -1.60 -13.77 18.46
N LEU A 210 -2.69 -14.02 19.22
CA LEU A 210 -2.90 -13.41 20.53
C LEU A 210 -1.73 -13.69 21.48
N ALA A 211 -1.29 -14.96 21.59
CA ALA A 211 -0.17 -15.34 22.44
C ALA A 211 1.14 -14.66 22.02
N THR A 212 1.39 -14.59 20.72
CA THR A 212 2.60 -13.96 20.15
C THR A 212 2.62 -12.45 20.40
N ILE A 213 1.48 -11.77 20.27
CA ILE A 213 1.38 -10.34 20.54
C ILE A 213 1.56 -10.06 22.03
N LYS A 214 0.89 -10.83 22.89
CA LYS A 214 0.95 -10.67 24.36
C LYS A 214 2.34 -10.89 24.94
N ASN A 215 3.16 -11.73 24.30
CA ASN A 215 4.54 -11.95 24.68
C ASN A 215 5.45 -11.86 23.44
N PRO A 216 5.84 -10.64 23.04
CA PRO A 216 6.50 -10.42 21.76
C PRO A 216 8.04 -10.59 21.85
N TYR A 217 8.56 -11.09 22.98
CA TYR A 217 9.99 -11.24 23.22
C TYR A 217 10.69 -12.11 22.17
N ALA A 218 10.13 -13.28 21.86
CA ALA A 218 10.71 -14.20 20.87
C ALA A 218 10.75 -13.56 19.47
N THR A 219 9.69 -12.86 19.08
CA THR A 219 9.61 -12.13 17.81
C THR A 219 10.62 -10.98 17.75
N LEU A 220 10.78 -10.24 18.86
CA LEU A 220 11.77 -9.17 18.95
C LEU A 220 13.19 -9.70 18.83
N LYS A 221 13.50 -10.80 19.52
CA LYS A 221 14.80 -11.46 19.46
C LYS A 221 15.11 -11.88 18.02
N LEU A 222 14.18 -12.56 17.35
CA LEU A 222 14.32 -12.96 15.95
C LEU A 222 14.55 -11.75 15.02
N ALA A 223 13.78 -10.66 15.19
CA ALA A 223 13.95 -9.46 14.39
C ALA A 223 15.36 -8.86 14.48
N ARG A 224 16.00 -8.95 15.66
CA ARG A 224 17.38 -8.50 15.88
C ARG A 224 18.41 -9.46 15.29
N GLU A 225 18.21 -10.77 15.46
CA GLU A 225 19.05 -11.80 14.86
C GLU A 225 19.09 -11.67 13.33
N LEU A 226 17.96 -11.30 12.71
CA LEU A 226 17.85 -11.05 11.27
C LEU A 226 18.34 -9.65 10.84
N GLY A 227 18.82 -8.81 11.77
CA GLY A 227 19.24 -7.43 11.48
C GLY A 227 18.10 -6.51 11.01
N LEU A 228 16.84 -6.90 11.20
CA LEU A 228 15.64 -6.13 10.85
C LEU A 228 15.26 -5.13 11.93
N ARG A 229 15.83 -5.28 13.13
CA ARG A 229 15.66 -4.35 14.25
C ARG A 229 16.99 -4.03 14.90
N ARG A 230 17.23 -2.77 15.22
CA ARG A 230 18.45 -2.36 15.95
C ARG A 230 18.44 -2.99 17.35
N SER A 231 19.54 -3.66 17.68
CA SER A 231 19.80 -4.13 19.03
C SER A 231 20.17 -2.95 19.92
N ASP A 232 19.54 -2.86 21.09
CA ASP A 232 19.91 -1.92 22.15
C ASP A 232 19.99 -2.75 23.44
N PRO A 233 21.19 -3.27 23.79
CA PRO A 233 21.38 -4.20 24.91
C PRO A 233 20.84 -3.65 26.24
N ASN A 234 20.78 -2.33 26.39
CA ASN A 234 20.29 -1.66 27.59
C ASN A 234 18.76 -1.73 27.74
N LYS A 235 18.04 -2.25 26.74
CA LYS A 235 16.58 -2.23 26.67
C LYS A 235 15.93 -3.59 26.37
N ASP A 236 16.72 -4.65 26.31
CA ASP A 236 16.27 -5.98 25.86
C ASP A 236 15.21 -6.62 26.75
N ASN A 237 15.21 -6.25 28.03
CA ASN A 237 14.20 -6.69 29.01
C ASN A 237 13.33 -5.52 29.52
N ASN A 238 13.37 -4.37 28.85
CA ASN A 238 12.51 -3.25 29.23
C ASN A 238 11.07 -3.56 28.79
N GLU A 239 10.17 -3.67 29.78
CA GLU A 239 8.78 -4.01 29.56
C GLU A 239 8.06 -3.00 28.65
N GLU A 240 8.37 -1.70 28.74
CA GLU A 240 7.78 -0.67 27.87
C GLU A 240 8.22 -0.84 26.41
N VAL A 241 9.45 -1.30 26.18
CA VAL A 241 9.96 -1.60 24.83
C VAL A 241 9.25 -2.84 24.25
N LEU A 242 9.01 -3.85 25.08
CA LEU A 242 8.24 -5.03 24.68
C LEU A 242 6.78 -4.68 24.41
N ALA A 243 6.14 -3.90 25.27
CA ALA A 243 4.76 -3.45 25.11
C ALA A 243 4.59 -2.63 23.82
N THR A 244 5.47 -1.65 23.59
CA THR A 244 5.49 -0.83 22.36
C THR A 244 5.68 -1.69 21.11
N TYR A 245 6.60 -2.66 21.17
CA TYR A 245 6.80 -3.58 20.05
C TYR A 245 5.60 -4.48 19.81
N GLY A 246 4.97 -4.97 20.90
CA GLY A 246 3.75 -5.75 20.84
C GLY A 246 2.57 -5.00 20.21
N ILE A 247 2.41 -3.70 20.50
CA ILE A 247 1.43 -2.85 19.81
C ILE A 247 1.72 -2.76 18.32
N ARG A 248 2.97 -2.55 17.94
CA ARG A 248 3.36 -2.51 16.52
C ARG A 248 3.14 -3.85 15.83
N LEU A 249 3.35 -4.96 16.55
CA LEU A 249 3.06 -6.31 16.09
C LEU A 249 1.56 -6.58 15.91
N PHE A 250 0.73 -6.12 16.85
CA PHE A 250 -0.71 -6.16 16.71
C PHE A 250 -1.15 -5.46 15.41
N TYR A 251 -0.73 -4.23 15.18
CA TYR A 251 -1.12 -3.48 13.98
C TYR A 251 -0.56 -4.07 12.68
N SER A 252 0.60 -4.75 12.74
CA SER A 252 1.14 -5.49 11.60
C SER A 252 0.25 -6.68 11.21
N ILE A 253 -0.16 -7.48 12.21
CA ILE A 253 -1.07 -8.63 12.00
C ILE A 253 -2.46 -8.15 11.58
N TRP A 254 -2.95 -7.07 12.18
CA TRP A 254 -4.22 -6.46 11.80
C TRP A 254 -4.24 -6.03 10.34
N ALA A 255 -3.23 -5.26 9.91
CA ALA A 255 -3.11 -4.81 8.52
C ALA A 255 -2.99 -5.99 7.55
N LEU A 256 -2.27 -7.07 7.92
CA LEU A 256 -2.19 -8.28 7.12
C LEU A 256 -3.55 -8.96 6.94
N LYS A 257 -4.34 -9.10 8.02
CA LYS A 257 -5.69 -9.66 7.95
C LYS A 257 -6.61 -8.80 7.07
N GLU A 258 -6.62 -7.49 7.29
CA GLU A 258 -7.39 -6.55 6.47
C GLU A 258 -6.99 -6.61 4.99
N ALA A 259 -5.70 -6.56 4.67
CA ALA A 259 -5.21 -6.65 3.29
C ALA A 259 -5.62 -7.98 2.64
N TYR A 260 -5.54 -9.09 3.36
CA TYR A 260 -5.96 -10.39 2.85
C TYR A 260 -7.47 -10.45 2.59
N LEU A 261 -8.29 -9.97 3.53
CA LEU A 261 -9.76 -9.93 3.39
C LEU A 261 -10.21 -8.98 2.29
N LYS A 262 -9.51 -7.85 2.10
CA LYS A 262 -9.74 -6.93 0.99
C LYS A 262 -9.35 -7.54 -0.35
N MET A 263 -8.32 -8.38 -0.39
CA MET A 263 -7.92 -9.12 -1.58
C MET A 263 -8.97 -10.18 -1.95
N THR A 264 -9.53 -10.92 -0.98
CA THR A 264 -10.54 -11.96 -1.25
C THR A 264 -11.96 -11.43 -1.39
N GLY A 265 -12.27 -10.28 -0.80
CA GLY A 265 -13.59 -9.64 -0.85
C GLY A 265 -14.56 -10.09 0.26
N ASP A 266 -14.11 -10.91 1.20
CA ASP A 266 -15.00 -11.51 2.23
C ASP A 266 -15.30 -10.57 3.41
N GLY A 267 -14.50 -9.52 3.60
CA GLY A 267 -14.65 -8.54 4.70
C GLY A 267 -14.44 -9.12 6.10
N LEU A 268 -14.53 -8.27 7.14
CA LEU A 268 -14.28 -8.66 8.54
C LEU A 268 -15.30 -9.66 9.12
N LEU A 269 -16.44 -9.84 8.47
CA LEU A 269 -17.49 -10.80 8.90
C LEU A 269 -17.24 -12.22 8.39
N ALA A 270 -16.11 -12.45 7.72
CA ALA A 270 -15.66 -13.78 7.34
C ALA A 270 -15.62 -14.70 8.56
N THR A 271 -16.48 -15.73 8.58
CA THR A 271 -16.56 -16.70 9.69
C THR A 271 -15.26 -17.47 9.93
N TRP A 272 -14.34 -17.42 8.97
CA TRP A 272 -13.04 -18.07 8.98
C TRP A 272 -11.88 -17.12 9.36
N ILE A 273 -12.13 -15.84 9.67
CA ILE A 273 -11.09 -14.83 9.94
C ILE A 273 -10.12 -15.24 11.06
N LYS A 274 -10.64 -15.95 12.07
CA LYS A 274 -9.85 -16.46 13.20
C LYS A 274 -8.95 -17.65 12.81
N ASP A 275 -9.34 -18.37 11.76
CA ASP A 275 -8.58 -19.50 11.21
C ASP A 275 -7.51 -19.04 10.21
N LEU A 276 -7.55 -17.79 9.74
CA LEU A 276 -6.50 -17.16 8.95
C LEU A 276 -5.40 -16.71 9.90
N GLU A 277 -4.27 -17.42 9.91
CA GLU A 277 -3.13 -17.15 10.76
C GLU A 277 -1.94 -16.62 9.95
N PHE A 278 -1.32 -15.56 10.46
CA PHE A 278 -0.02 -15.10 10.00
C PHE A 278 1.07 -15.47 11.01
N THR A 279 2.13 -16.10 10.53
CA THR A 279 3.30 -16.45 11.34
C THR A 279 4.57 -15.89 10.71
N ASN A 280 5.66 -15.86 11.49
CA ASN A 280 6.89 -15.16 11.09
C ASN A 280 6.66 -13.68 10.79
N VAL A 281 5.74 -13.04 11.52
CA VAL A 281 5.43 -11.61 11.36
C VAL A 281 6.45 -10.80 12.14
N ILE A 282 7.23 -9.99 11.43
CA ILE A 282 8.17 -9.04 12.02
C ILE A 282 7.66 -7.63 11.69
N PRO A 283 7.31 -6.80 12.69
CA PRO A 283 6.84 -5.45 12.45
C PRO A 283 7.96 -4.61 11.83
N PRO A 284 7.73 -3.90 10.71
CA PRO A 284 8.76 -3.09 10.07
C PRO A 284 9.17 -1.94 11.00
N GLU A 285 10.46 -1.62 11.11
CA GLU A 285 10.92 -0.54 12.00
C GLU A 285 10.30 0.81 11.64
N PRO A 286 10.01 1.67 12.64
CA PRO A 286 9.66 3.07 12.41
C PRO A 286 10.72 3.78 11.56
N VAL A 287 10.30 4.47 10.50
CA VAL A 287 11.19 5.30 9.69
C VAL A 287 11.32 6.65 10.37
N ARG A 288 12.53 7.00 10.80
CA ARG A 288 12.78 8.34 11.36
C ARG A 288 12.59 9.37 10.25
N LYS A 289 11.75 10.38 10.49
CA LYS A 289 11.76 11.60 9.66
C LYS A 289 13.17 12.17 9.73
N LEU A 290 13.91 12.16 8.62
CA LEU A 290 15.14 12.95 8.54
C LEU A 290 14.68 14.40 8.67
N GLY A 291 14.91 15.00 9.84
CA GLY A 291 14.50 16.36 10.12
C GLY A 291 14.99 17.32 9.03
N PHE A 292 14.17 18.34 8.75
CA PHE A 292 14.47 19.54 7.99
C PHE A 292 15.95 19.97 8.09
N THR A 293 16.79 19.49 7.18
CA THR A 293 18.16 20.02 7.01
C THR A 293 18.12 21.18 6.01
N GLY A 294 17.27 22.19 6.25
CA GLY A 294 17.31 23.50 5.56
C GLY A 294 17.38 23.52 4.02
N ARG A 295 17.19 22.39 3.32
CA ARG A 295 17.37 22.25 1.87
C ARG A 295 16.01 22.11 1.19
N PRO A 296 15.78 22.74 0.03
CA PRO A 296 14.47 22.76 -0.59
C PRO A 296 13.95 21.34 -0.89
N PRO A 297 12.64 21.12 -0.73
CA PRO A 297 12.02 19.81 -0.80
C PRO A 297 11.91 19.32 -2.25
N THR A 298 12.96 18.66 -2.77
CA THR A 298 13.00 18.20 -4.17
C THR A 298 13.02 16.68 -4.35
N ALA A 299 13.07 15.87 -3.28
CA ALA A 299 12.94 14.40 -3.39
C ALA A 299 12.39 13.77 -2.08
N HIS A 300 11.08 13.52 -2.00
CA HIS A 300 10.39 13.17 -0.74
C HIS A 300 9.72 11.80 -0.64
N SER A 301 9.66 10.96 -1.69
CA SER A 301 8.90 9.71 -1.58
C SER A 301 9.69 8.61 -0.84
N VAL A 302 10.87 8.21 -1.33
CA VAL A 302 11.56 7.00 -0.83
C VAL A 302 12.05 7.11 0.61
N GLN A 303 12.43 8.30 1.09
CA GLN A 303 13.05 8.47 2.42
C GLN A 303 12.08 8.22 3.60
N ASN A 304 10.77 8.22 3.35
CA ASN A 304 9.76 8.01 4.38
C ASN A 304 9.28 6.56 4.47
N TRP A 305 9.70 5.68 3.54
CA TRP A 305 9.33 4.27 3.52
C TRP A 305 10.44 3.38 4.08
N GLY A 306 10.05 2.38 4.85
CA GLY A 306 10.95 1.38 5.40
C GLY A 306 11.30 0.30 4.38
N ARG A 307 12.23 -0.58 4.74
CA ARG A 307 12.50 -1.78 3.95
C ARG A 307 11.26 -2.70 3.97
N PRO A 308 10.80 -3.21 2.81
CA PRO A 308 9.72 -4.18 2.79
C PRO A 308 10.12 -5.52 3.45
N TYR A 309 9.17 -6.11 4.17
CA TYR A 309 9.29 -7.44 4.77
C TYR A 309 8.25 -8.39 4.19
N SER A 310 8.69 -9.52 3.63
CA SER A 310 7.82 -10.45 2.87
C SER A 310 7.91 -11.91 3.33
N ASP A 311 8.68 -12.23 4.37
CA ASP A 311 8.86 -13.62 4.84
C ASP A 311 7.71 -14.10 5.76
N VAL A 312 6.59 -13.39 5.76
CA VAL A 312 5.38 -13.77 6.51
C VAL A 312 4.79 -15.04 5.90
N LYS A 313 4.47 -16.00 6.75
CA LYS A 313 3.82 -17.26 6.37
C LYS A 313 2.34 -17.19 6.67
N ILE A 314 1.53 -17.72 5.77
CA ILE A 314 0.08 -17.70 5.85
C ILE A 314 -0.44 -19.13 5.99
N SER A 315 -1.36 -19.35 6.91
CA SER A 315 -2.15 -20.58 6.98
C SER A 315 -3.62 -20.27 7.18
N LEU A 316 -4.49 -21.07 6.57
CA LEU A 316 -5.93 -21.01 6.76
C LEU A 316 -6.40 -22.37 7.26
N ARG A 317 -7.01 -22.43 8.46
CA ARG A 317 -7.44 -23.69 9.10
C ARG A 317 -6.29 -24.69 9.24
N GLY A 318 -5.09 -24.19 9.56
CA GLY A 318 -3.86 -24.99 9.68
C GLY A 318 -3.23 -25.41 8.34
N ILE A 319 -3.86 -25.12 7.20
CA ILE A 319 -3.32 -25.43 5.87
C ILE A 319 -2.50 -24.25 5.36
N ALA A 320 -1.24 -24.48 5.00
CA ALA A 320 -0.38 -23.43 4.46
C ALA A 320 -0.94 -22.86 3.13
N VAL A 321 -1.02 -21.53 3.04
CA VAL A 321 -1.47 -20.83 1.84
C VAL A 321 -0.24 -20.30 1.10
N HIS A 322 0.14 -20.97 0.02
CA HIS A 322 1.29 -20.59 -0.79
C HIS A 322 0.94 -19.72 -2.00
N SER A 323 -0.34 -19.65 -2.38
CA SER A 323 -0.82 -18.90 -3.56
C SER A 323 -0.87 -17.38 -3.36
N VAL A 324 -0.69 -16.92 -2.12
CA VAL A 324 -0.79 -15.51 -1.73
C VAL A 324 0.57 -15.04 -1.22
N ARG A 325 1.03 -13.90 -1.74
CA ARG A 325 2.17 -13.17 -1.19
C ARG A 325 1.66 -12.02 -0.34
N VAL A 326 2.30 -11.80 0.79
CA VAL A 326 2.07 -10.60 1.60
C VAL A 326 3.36 -9.81 1.80
N GLN A 327 3.22 -8.52 2.04
CA GLN A 327 4.33 -7.62 2.32
C GLN A 327 3.92 -6.60 3.37
N LEU A 328 4.82 -6.33 4.32
CA LEU A 328 4.72 -5.26 5.30
C LEU A 328 5.76 -4.18 5.01
N VAL A 329 5.37 -2.91 5.08
CA VAL A 329 6.27 -1.77 4.93
C VAL A 329 5.88 -0.70 5.96
N ALA A 330 6.86 -0.07 6.59
CA ALA A 330 6.60 1.11 7.42
C ALA A 330 6.52 2.36 6.55
N PHE A 331 5.62 3.28 6.90
CA PHE A 331 5.66 4.66 6.42
C PHE A 331 5.77 5.60 7.61
N GLU A 332 6.81 6.43 7.61
CA GLU A 332 7.21 7.24 8.76
C GLU A 332 7.30 6.40 10.05
N SER A 333 7.07 7.01 11.21
CA SER A 333 7.05 6.30 12.48
C SER A 333 5.72 5.59 12.75
N ASP A 334 4.62 6.14 12.22
CA ASP A 334 3.30 5.90 12.78
C ASP A 334 2.45 4.94 11.93
N TYR A 335 2.89 4.58 10.72
CA TYR A 335 2.09 3.78 9.80
C TYR A 335 2.76 2.46 9.44
N ILE A 336 1.92 1.43 9.32
CA ILE A 336 2.25 0.14 8.75
C ILE A 336 1.33 -0.08 7.56
N VAL A 337 1.91 -0.44 6.43
CA VAL A 337 1.17 -0.80 5.21
C VAL A 337 1.36 -2.28 4.95
N ALA A 338 0.25 -2.99 4.77
CA ALA A 338 0.22 -4.38 4.35
C ALA A 338 -0.33 -4.47 2.92
N THR A 339 0.31 -5.26 2.06
CA THR A 339 -0.25 -5.65 0.75
C THR A 339 -0.39 -7.16 0.71
N ALA A 340 -1.53 -7.66 0.23
CA ALA A 340 -1.76 -9.06 -0.10
C ALA A 340 -2.03 -9.18 -1.61
N ALA A 341 -1.38 -10.12 -2.28
CA ALA A 341 -1.58 -10.35 -3.70
C ALA A 341 -1.62 -11.86 -4.02
N SER A 342 -2.50 -12.24 -4.94
CA SER A 342 -2.64 -13.62 -5.43
C SER A 342 -2.75 -13.66 -6.95
N GLY A 343 -2.50 -14.81 -7.54
CA GLY A 343 -2.54 -15.01 -8.99
C GLY A 343 -1.20 -14.71 -9.70
N PRO A 344 -1.17 -14.85 -11.04
CA PRO A 344 0.06 -14.77 -11.83
C PRO A 344 0.81 -13.45 -11.62
N ASN A 345 2.15 -13.53 -11.61
CA ASN A 345 3.10 -12.40 -11.59
C ASN A 345 3.07 -11.48 -10.34
N VAL A 346 2.01 -11.51 -9.52
CA VAL A 346 1.90 -10.72 -8.27
C VAL A 346 1.81 -11.58 -7.00
N GLY A 347 1.29 -12.81 -7.11
CA GLY A 347 1.18 -13.77 -6.02
C GLY A 347 2.43 -14.62 -5.82
N ALA A 348 2.23 -15.93 -5.69
CA ALA A 348 3.30 -16.91 -5.50
C ALA A 348 4.28 -16.93 -6.70
N VAL A 349 5.60 -16.86 -6.45
CA VAL A 349 6.58 -17.21 -7.50
C VAL A 349 6.45 -18.71 -7.77
N SER A 350 6.30 -19.12 -9.03
CA SER A 350 6.32 -20.54 -9.39
C SER A 350 7.63 -21.18 -8.90
N ARG A 351 7.54 -22.26 -8.12
CA ARG A 351 8.69 -22.97 -7.52
C ARG A 351 9.74 -23.44 -8.55
N GLN A 352 9.41 -23.46 -9.84
CA GLN A 352 10.34 -23.85 -10.91
C GLN A 352 11.47 -22.84 -11.17
N VAL A 353 11.41 -21.61 -10.63
CA VAL A 353 12.48 -20.61 -10.76
C VAL A 353 13.51 -20.70 -9.61
N VAL A 354 13.27 -21.51 -8.58
CA VAL A 354 14.06 -21.50 -7.33
C VAL A 354 15.34 -22.35 -7.40
N VAL A 355 15.72 -22.89 -8.57
CA VAL A 355 16.93 -23.74 -8.66
C VAL A 355 18.22 -22.94 -8.87
N ASN A 356 18.16 -21.69 -9.35
CA ASN A 356 19.35 -20.83 -9.47
C ASN A 356 18.95 -19.38 -9.18
N ASP A 357 19.26 -18.87 -7.98
CA ASP A 357 19.91 -17.57 -7.79
C ASP A 357 19.75 -17.04 -6.36
N SER A 358 20.85 -16.50 -5.85
CA SER A 358 20.93 -15.68 -4.64
C SER A 358 20.62 -14.21 -4.93
N ASP A 359 19.86 -13.91 -5.99
CA ASP A 359 19.49 -12.56 -6.40
C ASP A 359 17.96 -12.42 -6.46
N HIS A 360 17.40 -11.69 -5.49
CA HIS A 360 16.00 -11.27 -5.49
C HIS A 360 15.74 -10.08 -6.42
N HIS A 361 16.28 -10.12 -7.64
CA HIS A 361 15.94 -9.20 -8.71
C HIS A 361 15.08 -9.93 -9.74
N LEU A 362 13.88 -9.42 -10.01
CA LEU A 362 13.06 -9.91 -11.12
C LEU A 362 13.83 -9.72 -12.45
N PRO A 363 13.76 -10.68 -13.38
CA PRO A 363 14.37 -10.55 -14.71
C PRO A 363 13.51 -9.58 -15.55
N GLY A 364 14.10 -8.45 -15.92
CA GLY A 364 13.42 -7.42 -16.71
C GLY A 364 13.94 -6.03 -16.43
N CYS A 365 15.26 -5.85 -16.37
CA CYS A 365 15.87 -4.53 -16.46
C CYS A 365 16.87 -4.57 -17.61
N ILE A 366 16.45 -4.10 -18.77
CA ILE A 366 17.39 -3.68 -19.80
C ILE A 366 18.10 -2.47 -19.20
N THR A 367 19.34 -2.65 -18.79
CA THR A 367 20.24 -1.55 -18.48
C THR A 367 20.34 -0.68 -19.72
N ALA A 368 19.86 0.56 -19.61
CA ALA A 368 20.17 1.59 -20.58
C ALA A 368 21.70 1.68 -20.68
N LEU A 369 22.19 1.58 -21.92
CA LEU A 369 23.59 1.64 -22.29
C LEU A 369 24.25 2.88 -21.66
N ASP A 370 25.32 2.65 -20.89
CA ASP A 370 26.33 3.65 -20.59
C ASP A 370 27.00 4.07 -21.92
N PRO A 371 26.99 5.34 -22.32
CA PRO A 371 27.65 5.79 -23.54
C PRO A 371 29.08 6.25 -23.25
N GLU A 372 29.90 5.50 -22.50
CA GLU A 372 31.34 5.80 -22.42
C GLU A 372 32.17 4.53 -22.22
N LYS A 373 32.72 4.01 -23.32
CA LYS A 373 34.03 3.35 -23.37
C LYS A 373 34.45 3.16 -24.83
N GLU A 374 35.22 4.12 -25.33
CA GLU A 374 36.10 3.88 -26.48
C GLU A 374 37.06 2.72 -26.15
N PRO A 375 37.32 1.80 -27.10
CA PRO A 375 38.33 0.78 -26.93
C PRO A 375 39.73 1.37 -27.19
N GLN A 376 40.54 1.49 -26.13
CA GLN A 376 41.98 1.64 -26.29
C GLN A 376 42.57 0.30 -26.80
N ASN A 377 43.00 0.32 -28.05
CA ASN A 377 43.96 -0.62 -28.62
C ASN A 377 45.25 -0.62 -27.79
N VAL A 378 45.69 -1.79 -27.34
CA VAL A 378 47.13 -2.05 -27.13
C VAL A 378 47.46 -3.46 -27.61
N ARG A 379 48.55 -3.50 -28.39
CA ARG A 379 49.28 -4.65 -28.94
C ARG A 379 49.71 -5.67 -27.90
#